data_AF-A0A239XDN2-F1
#
_entry.id   AF-A0A239XDN2-F1
#
_cell.length_a   1.000
_cell.length_b   1.000
_cell.length_c   1.000
_cell.angle_alpha   90.00
_cell.angle_beta   90.00
_cell.angle_gamma   90.00
#
_symmetry.space_group_name_H-M   'P 1'
#
loop_
_entity.id
_entity.type
_entity.pdbx_description
1 polymer ?
#
loop_
_entity_poly.entity_id
_entity_poly.type
_entity_poly.pdbx_seq_one_letter_code
_entity_poly.pdbx_strand_id
1 'polypeptide(L)'
;MFHKENPNYNRNQVGFYSLDELVPKDHLLRQIDEAIDFSFIYDLVKDSYCADNGRPSLDPVMLVKIPMIQCLIAFVPCVKPSRTLRLMWLTAGFLG
;
A
#
# COMPACT_ATOMS: atom_id res chain seq x y z
N MET A 1 -31.06 12.96 34.82
CA MET A 1 -31.78 13.23 33.56
C MET A 1 -30.77 13.08 32.44
N PHE A 2 -30.88 12.03 31.62
CA PHE A 2 -29.93 11.77 30.53
C PHE A 2 -30.34 12.56 29.29
N HIS A 3 -29.46 13.43 28.80
CA HIS A 3 -29.61 14.08 27.50
C HIS A 3 -29.57 13.01 26.42
N LYS A 4 -30.70 12.85 25.72
CA LYS A 4 -30.81 11.99 24.54
C LYS A 4 -30.23 12.74 23.36
N GLU A 5 -28.93 12.55 23.08
CA GLU A 5 -28.33 13.06 21.86
C GLU A 5 -29.02 12.41 20.65
N ASN A 6 -29.45 13.25 19.71
CA ASN A 6 -30.24 12.85 18.56
C ASN A 6 -29.26 12.39 17.45
N PRO A 7 -29.21 11.10 17.06
CA PRO A 7 -28.14 10.54 16.22
C PRO A 7 -28.25 10.90 14.72
N ASN A 8 -28.91 12.01 14.38
CA ASN A 8 -29.27 12.38 13.02
C ASN A 8 -28.95 13.85 12.73
N TYR A 9 -27.68 14.25 12.90
CA TYR A 9 -27.21 15.61 12.61
C TYR A 9 -26.29 15.71 11.38
N ASN A 10 -25.76 14.61 10.83
CA ASN A 10 -24.68 14.71 9.85
C ASN A 10 -24.79 13.71 8.69
N ARG A 11 -25.90 13.74 7.93
CA ARG A 11 -26.06 12.89 6.74
C ARG A 11 -25.89 13.62 5.41
N ASN A 12 -25.77 14.95 5.42
CA ASN A 12 -25.68 15.79 4.22
C ASN A 12 -24.48 16.76 4.26
N GLN A 13 -23.29 16.29 4.67
CA GLN A 13 -22.05 17.06 4.50
C GLN A 13 -21.38 16.70 3.17
N VAL A 14 -21.27 17.69 2.29
CA VAL A 14 -20.50 17.60 1.05
C VAL A 14 -19.19 18.34 1.32
N GLY A 15 -18.08 17.61 1.37
CA GLY A 15 -16.75 18.18 1.58
C GLY A 15 -15.93 18.09 0.29
N PHE A 16 -15.31 19.20 -0.10
CA PHE A 16 -14.33 19.20 -1.17
C PHE A 16 -12.96 18.95 -0.54
N TYR A 17 -12.41 17.77 -0.80
CA TYR A 17 -11.07 17.39 -0.34
C TYR A 17 -10.22 17.06 -1.55
N SER A 18 -8.95 17.47 -1.52
CA SER A 18 -7.96 16.90 -2.42
C SER A 18 -7.48 15.55 -1.87
N LEU A 19 -7.15 14.60 -2.75
CA LEU A 19 -6.65 13.29 -2.31
C LEU A 19 -5.35 13.42 -1.50
N ASP A 20 -4.53 14.43 -1.81
CA ASP A 20 -3.30 14.75 -1.09
C ASP A 20 -3.53 15.22 0.36
N GLU A 21 -4.65 15.89 0.64
CA GLU A 21 -4.99 16.34 2.00
C GLU A 21 -5.50 15.20 2.89
N LEU A 22 -6.01 14.13 2.27
CA LEU A 22 -6.49 12.96 3.01
C LEU A 22 -5.33 12.08 3.51
N VAL A 23 -4.13 12.22 2.94
CA VAL A 23 -2.93 11.49 3.35
C VAL A 23 -2.09 12.37 4.28
N PRO A 24 -1.83 11.94 5.53
CA PRO A 24 -0.98 12.69 6.45
C PRO A 24 0.38 13.03 5.84
N LYS A 25 0.89 14.24 6.10
CA LYS A 25 2.19 14.67 5.57
C LYS A 25 3.35 13.80 6.05
N ASP A 26 3.24 13.25 7.26
CA ASP A 26 4.23 12.37 7.89
C ASP A 26 4.01 10.88 7.54
N HIS A 27 3.47 10.60 6.35
CA HIS A 27 3.28 9.22 5.91
C HIS A 27 4.58 8.67 5.31
N LEU A 28 5.00 7.47 5.73
CA LEU A 28 6.24 6.82 5.29
C LEU A 28 6.39 6.77 3.76
N LEU A 29 5.28 6.54 3.03
CA LEU A 29 5.33 6.49 1.57
C LEU A 29 5.74 7.83 0.93
N ARG A 30 5.44 8.98 1.57
CA ARG A 30 5.88 10.29 1.08
C ARG A 30 7.38 10.47 1.27
N GLN A 31 7.90 10.06 2.42
CA GLN A 31 9.34 10.09 2.69
C GLN A 31 10.12 9.18 1.70
N ILE A 32 9.55 8.03 1.36
CA ILE A 32 10.16 7.09 0.41
C ILE A 32 10.11 7.64 -1.03
N ASP A 33 9.00 8.25 -1.43
CA ASP A 33 8.87 8.86 -2.76
C ASP A 33 9.83 10.06 -2.92
N GLU A 34 10.11 10.81 -1.85
CA GLU A 34 11.12 11.87 -1.82
C GLU A 34 12.57 11.33 -1.78
N ALA A 35 12.80 10.19 -1.13
CA ALA A 35 14.14 9.61 -0.95
C ALA A 35 14.64 8.80 -2.15
N ILE A 36 13.74 8.28 -2.99
CA ILE A 36 14.08 7.38 -4.09
C ILE A 36 13.72 8.05 -5.42
N ASP A 37 14.74 8.28 -6.26
CA ASP A 37 14.51 8.61 -7.66
C ASP A 37 14.19 7.33 -8.44
N PHE A 38 13.02 7.28 -9.08
CA PHE A 38 12.56 6.15 -9.89
C PHE A 38 12.92 6.27 -11.38
N SER A 39 13.61 7.34 -11.78
CA SER A 39 14.00 7.59 -13.18
C SER A 39 14.81 6.45 -13.79
N PHE A 40 15.65 5.77 -12.99
CA PHE A 40 16.49 4.66 -13.42
C PHE A 40 15.71 3.47 -14.00
N ILE A 41 14.43 3.31 -13.62
CA ILE A 41 13.59 2.19 -14.10
C ILE A 41 13.37 2.31 -15.61
N TYR A 42 13.25 3.53 -16.14
CA TYR A 42 13.05 3.73 -17.57
C TYR A 42 14.24 3.26 -18.39
N ASP A 43 15.48 3.48 -17.90
CA ASP A 43 16.69 3.01 -18.57
C ASP A 43 16.77 1.48 -18.59
N LEU A 44 16.33 0.81 -17.51
CA LEU A 44 16.35 -0.66 -17.40
C LEU A 44 15.30 -1.34 -18.28
N VAL A 45 14.11 -0.74 -18.40
CA VAL A 45 12.95 -1.36 -19.05
C VAL A 45 12.87 -0.96 -20.53
N LYS A 46 13.68 0.00 -20.98
CA LYS A 46 13.70 0.57 -22.33
C LYS A 46 13.69 -0.47 -23.45
N ASP A 47 14.48 -1.53 -23.31
CA ASP A 47 14.60 -2.56 -24.36
C ASP A 47 13.37 -3.48 -24.42
N SER A 48 12.62 -3.57 -23.32
CA SER A 48 11.41 -4.41 -23.20
C SER A 48 10.11 -3.64 -23.47
N TYR A 49 10.17 -2.30 -23.52
CA TYR A 49 9.01 -1.44 -23.74
C TYR A 49 9.16 -0.67 -25.06
N CYS A 50 8.24 -0.88 -25.99
CA CYS A 50 8.16 -0.10 -27.22
C CYS A 50 7.26 1.12 -27.00
N ALA A 51 7.76 2.32 -27.33
CA ALA A 51 6.99 3.56 -27.22
C ALA A 51 5.83 3.65 -28.22
N ASP A 52 5.94 2.98 -29.38
CA ASP A 52 5.04 3.15 -30.53
C ASP A 52 3.99 2.03 -30.70
N ASN A 53 3.86 1.12 -29.74
CA ASN A 53 2.94 -0.02 -29.86
C ASN A 53 1.60 0.23 -29.15
N GLY A 54 0.60 0.73 -29.90
CA GLY A 54 -0.81 0.65 -29.51
C GLY A 54 -1.20 1.43 -28.24
N ARG A 55 -2.07 0.85 -27.39
CA ARG A 55 -2.40 1.47 -26.09
C ARG A 55 -1.16 1.38 -25.19
N PRO A 56 -0.66 2.50 -24.64
CA PRO A 56 0.45 2.45 -23.71
C PRO A 56 0.09 1.52 -22.54
N SER A 57 0.94 0.54 -22.30
CA SER A 57 0.88 -0.33 -21.13
C SER A 57 1.04 0.48 -19.85
N LEU A 58 0.71 -0.12 -18.70
CA LEU A 58 0.91 0.52 -17.41
C LEU A 58 2.37 0.99 -17.28
N ASP A 59 2.54 2.19 -16.74
CA ASP A 59 3.85 2.81 -16.60
C ASP A 59 4.80 1.89 -15.80
N PRO A 60 6.04 1.69 -16.27
CA PRO A 60 6.98 0.77 -15.64
C PRO A 60 7.33 1.14 -14.20
N VAL A 61 7.30 2.44 -13.84
CA VAL A 61 7.50 2.87 -12.45
C VAL A 61 6.33 2.42 -11.59
N MET A 62 5.09 2.53 -12.09
CA MET A 62 3.90 2.06 -11.37
C MET A 62 3.92 0.54 -11.14
N LEU A 63 4.39 -0.24 -12.12
CA LEU A 63 4.56 -1.68 -11.97
C LEU A 63 5.52 -2.07 -10.83
N VAL A 64 6.53 -1.25 -10.58
CA VAL A 64 7.48 -1.44 -9.47
C VAL A 64 6.95 -0.88 -8.15
N LYS A 65 6.26 0.27 -8.18
CA LYS A 65 5.69 0.91 -6.97
C LYS A 65 4.63 0.04 -6.29
N ILE A 66 3.79 -0.68 -7.04
CA ILE A 66 2.72 -1.54 -6.49
C ILE A 66 3.27 -2.60 -5.52
N PRO A 67 4.21 -3.50 -5.92
CA PRO A 67 4.77 -4.48 -5.00
C PRO A 67 5.61 -3.85 -3.89
N MET A 68 6.27 -2.70 -4.12
CA MET A 68 6.98 -1.98 -3.07
C MET A 68 6.04 -1.53 -1.95
N ILE A 69 4.91 -0.89 -2.29
CA ILE A 69 3.90 -0.48 -1.31
C ILE A 69 3.35 -1.69 -0.56
N GLN A 70 3.04 -2.78 -1.30
CA GLN A 70 2.58 -4.03 -0.69
C GLN A 70 3.60 -4.56 0.33
N CYS A 71 4.88 -4.61 -0.02
CA CYS A 71 5.94 -5.04 0.90
C CYS A 71 6.05 -4.14 2.12
N LEU A 72 6.05 -2.82 1.95
CA LEU A 72 6.24 -1.86 3.03
C LEU A 72 5.09 -1.89 4.05
N ILE A 73 3.85 -1.94 3.58
CA ILE A 73 2.68 -1.96 4.46
C ILE A 73 2.47 -3.37 5.04
N ALA A 74 2.69 -4.43 4.26
CA ALA A 74 2.48 -5.80 4.73
C ALA A 74 3.60 -6.35 5.64
N PHE A 75 4.81 -5.79 5.61
CA PHE A 75 5.86 -6.17 6.58
C PHE A 75 5.56 -5.69 8.00
N VAL A 76 4.86 -4.56 8.17
CA VAL A 76 4.56 -3.97 9.48
C VAL A 76 3.74 -4.89 10.40
N PRO A 77 2.76 -5.70 9.94
CA PRO A 77 2.13 -6.74 10.77
C PRO A 77 2.92 -8.06 10.89
N CYS A 78 3.92 -8.33 10.04
CA CYS A 78 4.61 -9.64 9.98
C CYS A 78 5.82 -9.76 10.93
N VAL A 79 6.20 -8.70 11.65
CA VAL A 79 7.29 -8.75 12.67
C VAL A 79 6.77 -9.16 14.07
N LYS A 80 5.63 -9.86 14.12
CA LYS A 80 5.29 -10.72 15.27
C LYS A 80 5.14 -12.15 14.76
N PRO A 81 6.24 -12.94 14.68
CA PRO A 81 6.11 -14.38 14.73
C PRO A 81 5.70 -14.75 16.17
N SER A 82 4.42 -14.56 16.47
CA SER A 82 3.80 -15.20 17.63
C SER A 82 4.06 -16.70 17.47
N ARG A 83 4.65 -17.30 18.52
CA ARG A 83 5.09 -18.71 18.62
C ARG A 83 4.03 -19.75 18.22
N THR A 84 2.83 -19.33 17.90
CA THR A 84 1.67 -20.09 17.42
C THR A 84 1.87 -20.76 16.06
N LEU A 85 2.68 -20.20 15.14
CA LEU A 85 2.92 -20.84 13.84
C LEU A 85 3.85 -22.05 13.92
N ARG A 86 4.72 -22.16 14.93
CA ARG A 86 5.58 -23.35 15.10
C ARG A 86 4.76 -24.59 15.53
N LEU A 87 3.70 -24.40 16.32
CA LEU A 87 2.83 -25.50 16.71
C LEU A 87 1.98 -26.02 15.53
N MET A 88 1.53 -25.13 14.64
CA MET A 88 0.66 -25.51 13.52
C MET A 88 1.37 -26.38 12.48
N TRP A 89 2.69 -26.23 12.32
CA TRP A 89 3.52 -27.13 11.50
C TRP A 89 3.97 -28.40 12.24
N LEU A 90 3.98 -28.42 13.58
CA LEU A 90 4.31 -29.61 14.37
C LEU A 90 3.11 -30.55 14.59
N THR A 91 1.88 -30.03 14.61
CA THR A 91 0.67 -30.85 14.78
C THR A 91 0.08 -31.34 13.45
N ALA A 92 0.50 -30.76 12.32
CA ALA A 92 0.12 -31.20 10.98
C ALA A 92 1.12 -32.22 10.40
N GLY A 93 1.25 -33.37 11.07
CA GLY A 93 1.66 -34.61 10.42
C GLY A 93 3.13 -34.79 10.05
N PHE A 94 4.05 -34.76 11.03
CA PHE A 94 5.35 -35.44 10.91
C PHE A 94 5.77 -36.04 12.26
N LEU A 95 5.07 -37.10 12.68
CA LEU A 95 5.66 -38.19 13.45
C LEU A 95 5.09 -39.49 12.85
N GLY A 96 5.85 -40.05 11.91
CA GLY A 96 5.90 -41.50 11.75
C GLY A 96 6.74 -42.11 12.86
#